data_AF-A0A347TMU2-F1
#
_entry.id   AF-A0A347TMU2-F1
#
_cell.length_a   1.000
_cell.length_b   1.000
_cell.length_c   1.000
_cell.angle_alpha   90.00
_cell.angle_beta   90.00
_cell.angle_gamma   90.00
#
_symmetry.space_group_name_H-M   'P 1'
#
loop_
_entity.id
_entity.type
_entity.pdbx_description
1 polymer ?
#
loop_
_entity_poly.entity_id
_entity_poly.type
_entity_poly.pdbx_seq_one_letter_code
_entity_poly.pdbx_strand_id
1 'polypeptide(L)'
;MQNGLINTGEPRNIMGHIVSGAVASAVVSGTINYKKAKEKKLSSNEAIQDTVKKTAQGAIATGTAIATANHIGQQGGFLKALTAFSVGMAGIYAVEVIDDKLNNKYEQLENSSCDENFLEEGINE
;
A
#
# COMPACT_ATOMS: atom_id res chain seq x y z
N MET A 1 1.47 -3.26 42.27
CA MET A 1 0.95 -3.49 40.92
C MET A 1 2.00 -2.96 39.95
N GLN A 2 2.55 -3.80 39.07
CA GLN A 2 3.53 -3.33 38.07
C GLN A 2 2.87 -2.25 37.21
N ASN A 3 3.42 -1.04 37.21
CA ASN A 3 3.08 -0.05 36.20
C ASN A 3 3.53 -0.62 34.85
N GLY A 4 2.62 -1.29 34.13
CA GLY A 4 2.83 -1.85 32.79
C GLY A 4 2.99 -0.78 31.69
N LEU A 5 3.58 0.36 32.04
CA LEU A 5 3.91 1.46 31.15
C LEU A 5 5.22 1.13 30.44
N ILE A 6 5.14 0.80 29.16
CA ILE A 6 6.32 0.61 28.32
C ILE A 6 6.78 2.00 27.89
N ASN A 7 7.99 2.40 28.27
CA ASN A 7 8.54 3.67 27.81
C ASN A 7 8.89 3.57 26.32
N THR A 8 8.09 4.21 25.46
CA THR A 8 8.33 4.28 24.01
C THR A 8 9.00 5.57 23.55
N GLY A 9 9.43 6.40 24.49
CA GLY A 9 9.93 7.75 24.26
C GLY A 9 8.81 8.78 24.15
N GLU A 10 9.14 9.96 23.63
CA GLU A 10 8.18 11.04 23.41
C GLU A 10 7.28 10.74 22.20
N PRO A 11 5.97 11.13 22.24
CA PRO A 11 5.07 10.95 21.12
C PRO A 11 5.57 11.62 19.82
N ARG A 12 5.52 10.88 18.71
CA ARG A 12 6.00 11.34 17.40
C ARG A 12 4.85 11.82 16.51
N ASN A 13 5.12 12.73 15.57
CA ASN A 13 4.15 13.19 14.59
C ASN A 13 3.80 12.06 13.60
N ILE A 14 2.55 11.59 13.63
CA ILE A 14 2.06 10.48 12.79
C ILE A 14 2.06 10.89 11.31
N MET A 15 1.55 12.08 10.97
CA MET A 15 1.41 12.53 9.58
C MET A 15 2.77 12.67 8.87
N GLY A 16 3.77 13.23 9.56
CA GLY A 16 5.12 13.34 9.01
C GLY A 16 5.73 11.97 8.69
N HIS A 17 5.48 10.98 9.54
CA HIS A 17 5.98 9.62 9.33
C HIS A 17 5.18 8.84 8.28
N ILE A 18 3.89 9.11 8.10
CA ILE A 18 3.11 8.57 6.97
C ILE A 18 3.72 9.01 5.65
N VAL A 19 3.97 10.32 5.49
CA VAL A 19 4.57 10.87 4.27
C VAL A 19 5.99 10.32 4.06
N SER A 20 6.81 10.30 5.10
CA SER A 20 8.17 9.74 4.99
C SER A 20 8.16 8.25 4.66
N GLY A 21 7.25 7.47 5.24
CA GLY A 21 7.07 6.05 4.94
C GLY A 21 6.65 5.83 3.49
N ALA A 22 5.75 6.66 2.97
CA ALA A 22 5.36 6.64 1.56
C ALA A 22 6.56 6.89 0.65
N VAL A 23 7.31 7.98 0.89
CA VAL A 23 8.47 8.36 0.06
C VAL A 23 9.56 7.29 0.09
N ALA A 24 9.91 6.79 1.28
CA ALA A 24 10.91 5.75 1.42
C ALA A 24 10.51 4.47 0.66
N SER A 25 9.25 4.03 0.80
CA SER A 25 8.74 2.88 0.08
C SER A 25 8.69 3.10 -1.43
N ALA A 26 8.32 4.30 -1.90
CA ALA A 26 8.31 4.64 -3.32
C ALA A 26 9.72 4.55 -3.93
N VAL A 27 10.73 5.11 -3.25
CA VAL A 27 12.12 5.08 -3.73
C VAL A 27 12.64 3.64 -3.79
N VAL A 28 12.43 2.86 -2.72
CA VAL A 28 12.91 1.48 -2.65
C VAL A 28 12.20 0.60 -3.68
N SER A 29 10.88 0.61 -3.69
CA SER A 29 10.10 -0.20 -4.64
C SER A 29 10.31 0.24 -6.08
N GLY A 30 10.32 1.54 -6.36
CA GLY A 30 10.58 2.09 -7.68
C GLY A 30 11.96 1.69 -8.21
N THR A 31 13.00 1.73 -7.37
CA THR A 31 14.35 1.30 -7.77
C THR A 31 14.39 -0.20 -8.09
N ILE A 32 13.78 -1.03 -7.23
CA ILE A 32 13.72 -2.48 -7.43
C ILE A 32 12.93 -2.82 -8.71
N ASN A 33 11.79 -2.16 -8.91
CA ASN A 33 10.90 -2.43 -10.04
C ASN A 33 11.45 -1.89 -11.34
N TYR A 34 12.15 -0.75 -11.33
CA TYR A 34 12.90 -0.25 -12.49
C TYR A 34 13.93 -1.28 -12.97
N LYS A 35 14.68 -1.88 -12.04
CA LYS A 35 15.64 -2.94 -12.38
C LYS A 35 14.93 -4.16 -12.99
N LYS A 36 13.83 -4.62 -12.38
CA LYS A 36 13.05 -5.76 -12.90
C LYS A 36 12.46 -5.49 -14.29
N ALA A 37 11.96 -4.29 -14.53
CA ALA A 37 11.44 -3.87 -15.84
C ALA A 37 12.55 -3.87 -16.91
N LYS A 38 13.72 -3.29 -16.58
CA LYS A 38 14.89 -3.31 -17.47
C LYS A 38 15.37 -4.73 -17.81
N GLU A 39 15.30 -5.64 -16.83
CA GLU A 39 15.63 -7.05 -17.00
C GLU A 39 14.51 -7.88 -17.67
N LYS A 40 13.42 -7.26 -18.13
CA LYS A 40 12.22 -7.91 -18.71
C LYS A 40 11.59 -8.98 -17.80
N LYS A 41 11.76 -8.84 -16.48
CA LYS A 41 11.17 -9.72 -15.46
C LYS A 41 9.78 -9.28 -15.02
N LEU A 42 9.39 -8.07 -15.41
CA LEU A 42 8.14 -7.42 -15.07
C LEU A 42 7.84 -6.39 -16.18
N SER A 43 6.58 -6.18 -16.53
CA SER A 43 6.22 -5.10 -17.45
C SER A 43 6.37 -3.72 -16.78
N SER A 44 6.47 -2.67 -17.59
CA SER A 44 6.50 -1.29 -17.07
C SER A 44 5.23 -0.92 -16.32
N ASN A 45 4.07 -1.45 -16.73
CA ASN A 45 2.79 -1.16 -16.08
C ASN A 45 2.73 -1.82 -14.69
N GLU A 46 3.04 -3.11 -14.61
CA GLU A 46 3.15 -3.84 -13.33
C GLU A 46 4.21 -3.20 -12.41
N ALA A 47 5.29 -2.65 -12.97
CA ALA A 47 6.33 -1.96 -12.18
C ALA A 47 5.79 -0.72 -11.49
N ILE A 48 4.99 0.07 -12.21
CA ILE A 48 4.35 1.28 -11.68
C ILE A 48 3.29 0.89 -10.65
N GLN A 49 2.42 -0.07 -10.98
CA GLN A 49 1.39 -0.56 -10.08
C GLN A 49 1.97 -1.05 -8.75
N ASP A 50 2.98 -1.92 -8.79
CA ASP A 50 3.62 -2.46 -7.58
C ASP A 50 4.30 -1.35 -6.77
N THR A 51 4.89 -0.35 -7.43
CA THR A 51 5.48 0.82 -6.76
C THR A 51 4.41 1.65 -6.04
N VAL A 52 3.27 1.91 -6.69
CA VAL A 52 2.15 2.66 -6.10
C VAL A 52 1.54 1.89 -4.92
N LYS A 53 1.28 0.59 -5.09
CA LYS A 53 0.81 -0.28 -4.00
C LYS A 53 1.75 -0.25 -2.79
N LYS A 54 3.06 -0.46 -3.01
CA LYS A 54 4.06 -0.46 -1.94
C LYS A 54 4.24 0.91 -1.29
N THR A 55 4.06 1.99 -2.04
CA THR A 55 4.04 3.36 -1.51
C THR A 55 2.90 3.53 -0.51
N ALA A 56 1.67 3.15 -0.89
CA ALA A 56 0.51 3.22 -0.02
C ALA A 56 0.68 2.32 1.23
N GLN A 57 1.14 1.08 1.03
CA GLN A 57 1.42 0.16 2.13
C GLN A 57 2.51 0.69 3.08
N GLY A 58 3.57 1.32 2.54
CA GLY A 58 4.62 1.95 3.34
C GLY A 58 4.12 3.09 4.21
N ALA A 59 3.25 3.93 3.65
CA ALA A 59 2.61 5.02 4.35
C ALA A 59 1.76 4.51 5.52
N ILE A 60 0.90 3.53 5.26
CA ILE A 60 0.01 2.92 6.27
C ILE A 60 0.83 2.20 7.34
N ALA A 61 1.78 1.35 6.96
CA ALA A 61 2.59 0.57 7.89
C ALA A 61 3.37 1.48 8.85
N THR A 62 3.99 2.54 8.31
CA THR A 62 4.76 3.48 9.13
C THR A 62 3.85 4.32 10.02
N GLY A 63 2.74 4.85 9.48
CA GLY A 63 1.74 5.59 10.28
C GLY A 63 1.18 4.75 11.42
N THR A 64 0.85 3.50 11.13
CA THR A 64 0.35 2.52 12.11
C THR A 64 1.38 2.26 13.19
N ALA A 65 2.63 1.96 12.83
CA ALA A 65 3.69 1.71 13.78
C ALA A 65 3.90 2.88 14.74
N ILE A 66 3.87 4.12 14.22
CA ILE A 66 4.03 5.33 15.05
C ILE A 66 2.79 5.56 15.93
N ALA A 67 1.57 5.40 15.41
CA ALA A 67 0.35 5.53 16.19
C ALA A 67 0.28 4.50 17.33
N THR A 68 0.57 3.24 17.02
CA THR A 68 0.65 2.15 18.02
C THR A 68 1.73 2.42 19.06
N ALA A 69 2.93 2.85 18.65
CA ALA A 69 4.02 3.18 19.57
C ALA A 69 3.70 4.38 20.48
N ASN A 70 3.01 5.40 19.95
CA ASN A 70 2.55 6.54 20.74
C ASN A 70 1.51 6.11 21.78
N HIS A 71 0.59 5.20 21.44
CA HIS A 71 -0.44 4.72 22.35
C HIS A 71 0.07 3.73 23.40
N ILE A 72 0.96 2.81 23.03
CA ILE A 72 1.47 1.82 24.00
C ILE A 72 2.31 2.46 25.10
N GLY A 73 2.89 3.65 24.83
CA GLY A 73 3.59 4.47 25.82
C GLY A 73 2.71 5.28 26.78
N GLN A 74 1.39 5.29 26.56
CA GLN A 74 0.42 6.01 27.40
C GLN A 74 -0.18 5.10 28.47
N GLN A 75 -0.50 5.67 29.63
CA GLN A 75 -1.17 4.93 30.70
C GLN A 75 -2.56 4.46 30.24
N GLY A 76 -2.81 3.15 30.27
CA GLY A 76 -4.05 2.55 29.75
C GLY A 76 -4.17 2.55 28.21
N GLY A 77 -3.09 2.87 27.49
CA GLY A 77 -3.10 3.01 26.03
C GLY A 77 -3.01 1.70 25.25
N PHE A 78 -2.92 0.54 25.90
CA PHE A 78 -2.80 -0.76 25.24
C PHE A 78 -3.95 -1.05 24.27
N LEU A 79 -5.21 -0.84 24.69
CA LEU A 79 -6.37 -1.04 23.80
C LEU A 79 -6.32 -0.10 22.60
N LYS A 80 -5.91 1.16 22.80
CA LYS A 80 -5.74 2.13 21.69
C LYS A 80 -4.64 1.70 20.74
N ALA A 81 -3.53 1.18 21.27
CA ALA A 81 -2.41 0.67 20.49
C ALA A 81 -2.82 -0.53 19.63
N LEU A 82 -3.59 -1.46 20.22
CA LEU A 82 -4.15 -2.62 19.54
C LEU A 82 -5.15 -2.20 18.46
N THR A 83 -6.06 -1.27 18.76
CA THR A 83 -6.99 -0.74 17.77
C THR A 83 -6.26 -0.07 16.60
N ALA A 84 -5.27 0.78 16.89
CA ALA A 84 -4.47 1.44 15.85
C ALA A 84 -3.75 0.40 14.97
N PHE A 85 -3.15 -0.63 15.59
CA PHE A 85 -2.50 -1.71 14.87
C PHE A 85 -3.49 -2.47 13.96
N SER A 86 -4.65 -2.86 14.50
CA SER A 86 -5.69 -3.57 13.76
C SER A 86 -6.22 -2.77 12.58
N VAL A 87 -6.48 -1.46 12.77
CA VAL A 87 -6.91 -0.56 11.69
C VAL A 87 -5.83 -0.46 10.62
N GLY A 88 -4.56 -0.37 11.01
CA GLY A 88 -3.44 -0.38 10.09
C GLY A 88 -3.37 -1.64 9.24
N MET A 89 -3.47 -2.81 9.87
CA MET A 89 -3.50 -4.11 9.18
C MET A 89 -4.70 -4.22 8.23
N ALA A 90 -5.88 -3.78 8.66
CA ALA A 90 -7.06 -3.72 7.80
C ALA A 90 -6.86 -2.77 6.61
N GLY A 91 -6.18 -1.65 6.81
CA GLY A 91 -5.82 -0.71 5.74
C GLY A 91 -4.88 -1.33 4.70
N ILE A 92 -3.86 -2.09 5.13
CA ILE A 92 -2.99 -2.82 4.21
C ILE A 92 -3.78 -3.84 3.39
N TYR A 93 -4.65 -4.62 4.04
CA TYR A 93 -5.50 -5.59 3.34
C TYR A 93 -6.46 -4.91 2.36
N ALA A 94 -7.04 -3.77 2.73
CA ALA A 94 -7.90 -3.00 1.84
C ALA A 94 -7.16 -2.54 0.58
N VAL A 95 -5.89 -2.14 0.70
CA VAL A 95 -5.06 -1.80 -0.47
C VAL A 95 -4.90 -3.01 -1.41
N GLU A 96 -4.65 -4.21 -0.88
CA GLU A 96 -4.55 -5.42 -1.70
C GLU A 96 -5.86 -5.74 -2.41
N VAL A 97 -6.99 -5.70 -1.70
CA VAL A 97 -8.31 -5.94 -2.30
C VAL A 97 -8.65 -4.92 -3.39
N ILE A 98 -8.26 -3.65 -3.20
CA ILE A 98 -8.47 -2.60 -4.20
C ILE A 98 -7.59 -2.85 -5.43
N ASP A 99 -6.32 -3.21 -5.24
CA ASP A 99 -5.38 -3.53 -6.31
C ASP A 99 -5.89 -4.69 -7.17
N ASP A 100 -6.34 -5.78 -6.54
CA ASP A 100 -6.91 -6.94 -7.23
C ASP A 100 -8.17 -6.56 -8.02
N LYS A 101 -9.07 -5.76 -7.43
CA LYS A 101 -10.30 -5.31 -8.11
C LYS A 101 -10.00 -4.38 -9.29
N LEU A 102 -8.98 -3.55 -9.19
CA LEU A 102 -8.53 -2.67 -10.28
C LEU A 102 -7.97 -3.51 -11.42
N ASN A 103 -7.09 -4.47 -11.14
CA ASN A 103 -6.55 -5.36 -12.18
C ASN A 103 -7.64 -6.13 -12.92
N ASN A 104 -8.57 -6.74 -12.19
CA ASN A 104 -9.69 -7.45 -12.82
C ASN A 104 -10.53 -6.53 -13.71
N LYS A 105 -10.74 -5.26 -13.32
CA LYS A 105 -11.47 -4.29 -14.15
C LYS A 105 -10.69 -3.91 -15.41
N TYR A 106 -9.38 -3.70 -15.32
CA TYR A 106 -8.56 -3.37 -16.49
C TYR A 106 -8.52 -4.53 -17.49
N GLU A 107 -8.37 -5.78 -17.02
CA GLU A 107 -8.43 -6.96 -17.88
C GLU A 107 -9.80 -7.10 -18.57
N GLN A 108 -10.91 -6.85 -17.86
CA GLN A 108 -12.25 -6.88 -18.47
C GLN A 108 -12.43 -5.81 -19.54
N LEU A 109 -11.90 -4.59 -19.32
CA LEU A 109 -11.97 -3.51 -20.29
C LEU A 109 -11.13 -3.84 -21.53
N GLU A 110 -9.90 -4.33 -21.36
CA GLU A 110 -9.02 -4.71 -22.47
C GLU A 110 -9.68 -5.79 -23.34
N ASN A 111 -10.25 -6.82 -22.72
CA ASN A 111 -10.97 -7.87 -23.44
C ASN A 111 -12.22 -7.35 -24.16
N SER A 112 -13.00 -6.44 -23.55
CA SER A 112 -14.18 -5.85 -24.18
C SER A 112 -13.84 -4.98 -25.40
N SER A 113 -12.73 -4.23 -25.32
CA SER A 113 -12.24 -3.42 -26.45
C SER A 113 -11.64 -4.25 -27.59
N CYS A 114 -11.10 -5.44 -27.30
CA CYS A 114 -10.67 -6.38 -28.35
C CYS A 114 -11.86 -6.98 -29.11
N ASP A 115 -12.96 -7.27 -28.41
CA ASP A 115 -14.20 -7.80 -29.03
C ASP A 115 -14.88 -6.75 -29.93
N GLU A 116 -14.89 -5.46 -29.55
CA GLU A 116 -15.46 -4.39 -30.40
C GLU A 116 -14.65 -4.16 -31.69
N ASN A 117 -13.31 -4.19 -31.63
CA ASN A 117 -12.47 -4.00 -32.82
C ASN A 117 -12.55 -5.19 -33.81
N PHE A 118 -12.73 -6.42 -33.31
CA PHE A 118 -12.94 -7.61 -34.16
C PHE A 118 -14.28 -7.56 -34.91
N LEU A 119 -15.30 -6.93 -34.33
CA LEU A 119 -16.59 -6.75 -34.98
C LEU A 119 -16.55 -5.62 -36.03
N GLU A 120 -15.77 -4.54 -35.83
CA GLU A 120 -15.64 -3.48 -36.84
C GLU A 120 -14.76 -3.88 -38.05
N GLU A 121 -13.72 -4.71 -37.87
CA GLU A 121 -12.91 -5.20 -39.00
C GLU A 121 -13.68 -6.20 -39.88
N GLY A 122 -14.60 -7.00 -39.32
CA GLY A 122 -15.41 -7.97 -40.07
C GLY A 122 -16.60 -7.38 -40.88
N ILE A 123 -16.87 -6.09 -40.76
CA ILE A 123 -17.97 -5.40 -41.47
C ILE A 123 -17.44 -4.57 -42.67
N ASN A 124 -16.12 -4.38 -42.77
CA ASN A 124 -15.47 -3.56 -43.80
C ASN A 124 -14.74 -4.37 -44.91
N GLU A 125 -15.04 -5.67 -45.05
CA GLU A 125 -14.57 -6.51 -46.18
C GLU A 125 -15.70 -6.84 -47.17
#